data_AF-A0A924LJL8-F1
#
_entry.id   AF-A0A924LJL8-F1
#
_cell.length_a   1.000
_cell.length_b   1.000
_cell.length_c   1.000
_cell.angle_alpha   90.00
_cell.angle_beta   90.00
_cell.angle_gamma   90.00
#
_symmetry.space_group_name_H-M   'P 1'
#
loop_
_entity.id
_entity.type
_entity.pdbx_description
1 polymer ?
#
loop_
_entity_poly.entity_id
_entity_poly.type
_entity_poly.pdbx_seq_one_letter_code
_entity_poly.pdbx_strand_id
1 'polypeptide(L)'
;MHITNLRKVGGSVMLAVPPAILELLQLSAGVTVGVSVDNGRLVVEPQPRPRYTLAELLAGSDFTGNRSAGEQAWVDSAPVGRELI
;
A
#
# COMPACT_ATOMS: atom_id res chain seq x y z
N MET A 1 -25.52 17.74 -1.28
CA MET A 1 -24.39 18.53 -1.82
C MET A 1 -23.76 19.27 -0.64
N HIS A 2 -22.50 18.98 -0.32
CA HIS A 2 -21.76 19.70 0.72
C HIS A 2 -20.76 20.65 0.05
N ILE A 3 -20.78 21.91 0.46
CA ILE A 3 -19.79 22.91 0.01
C ILE A 3 -18.78 23.06 1.14
N THR A 4 -17.51 23.05 0.80
CA THR A 4 -16.39 23.16 1.75
C THR A 4 -15.28 23.97 1.08
N ASN A 5 -14.51 24.68 1.88
CA ASN A 5 -13.43 25.54 1.39
C ASN A 5 -12.11 24.79 1.39
N LEU A 6 -11.26 25.14 0.43
CA LEU A 6 -9.87 24.73 0.40
C LEU A 6 -9.05 25.61 1.35
N ARG A 7 -8.22 24.99 2.20
CA ARG A 7 -7.34 25.70 3.14
C ARG A 7 -5.88 25.32 2.94
N LYS A 8 -4.97 26.29 3.03
CA LYS A 8 -3.52 26.04 2.98
C LYS A 8 -3.06 25.31 4.24
N VAL A 9 -2.28 24.25 4.07
CA VAL A 9 -1.65 23.46 5.15
C VAL A 9 -0.22 23.16 4.73
N GLY A 10 0.75 23.84 5.35
CA GLY A 10 2.17 23.74 4.97
C GLY A 10 2.39 24.10 3.50
N GLY A 11 3.03 23.19 2.76
CA GLY A 11 3.26 23.30 1.31
C GLY A 11 2.10 22.84 0.42
N SER A 12 0.93 22.54 1.00
CA SER A 12 -0.20 21.92 0.29
C SER A 12 -1.54 22.56 0.65
N VAL A 13 -2.62 22.02 0.09
CA VAL A 13 -4.01 22.47 0.30
C VAL A 13 -4.84 21.28 0.78
N MET A 14 -5.69 21.52 1.78
CA MET A 14 -6.57 20.52 2.37
C MET A 14 -8.03 20.88 2.14
N LEU A 15 -8.86 19.86 1.95
CA LEU A 15 -10.31 19.93 1.90
C LEU A 15 -10.89 19.25 3.14
N ALA A 16 -11.80 19.91 3.85
CA ALA A 16 -12.50 19.26 4.95
C ALA A 16 -13.61 18.36 4.39
N VAL A 17 -13.58 17.08 4.76
CA VAL A 17 -14.61 16.09 4.42
C VAL A 17 -15.55 15.91 5.62
N PRO A 18 -16.87 16.19 5.48
CA PRO A 18 -17.85 15.96 6.54
C PRO A 18 -17.84 14.52 7.07
N PRO A 19 -17.99 14.29 8.39
CA PRO A 19 -17.98 12.94 8.97
C PRO A 19 -18.97 11.96 8.33
N ALA A 20 -20.17 12.43 8.00
CA ALA A 20 -21.20 11.62 7.33
C ALA A 20 -20.73 11.05 5.98
N ILE A 21 -19.87 11.77 5.23
CA ILE A 21 -19.30 11.25 3.97
C ILE A 21 -18.24 10.17 4.26
N LEU A 22 -17.42 10.36 5.30
CA LEU A 22 -16.44 9.35 5.71
C LEU A 22 -17.12 8.06 6.14
N GLU A 23 -18.22 8.15 6.90
CA GLU A 23 -19.03 7.00 7.33
C GLU A 23 -19.62 6.24 6.14
N LEU A 24 -20.19 6.95 5.16
CA LEU A 24 -20.73 6.34 3.94
C LEU A 24 -19.66 5.59 3.12
N LEU A 25 -18.43 6.10 3.12
CA LEU A 25 -17.30 5.49 2.42
C LEU A 25 -16.52 4.48 3.28
N GLN A 26 -16.94 4.26 4.54
CA GLN A 26 -16.24 3.44 5.52
C GLN A 26 -14.76 3.84 5.72
N LEU A 27 -14.49 5.15 5.65
CA LEU A 27 -13.16 5.72 5.85
C LEU A 27 -13.03 6.32 7.25
N SER A 28 -11.81 6.33 7.78
CA SER A 28 -11.47 7.01 9.03
C SER A 28 -10.32 7.98 8.83
N ALA A 29 -10.18 8.97 9.70
CA ALA A 29 -9.07 9.91 9.63
C ALA A 29 -7.72 9.16 9.76
N GLY A 30 -6.76 9.51 8.90
CA GLY A 30 -5.42 8.89 8.89
C GLY A 30 -5.27 7.68 7.96
N VAL A 31 -6.33 7.20 7.30
CA VAL A 31 -6.21 6.17 6.27
C VAL A 31 -5.64 6.73 4.97
N THR A 32 -4.90 5.89 4.23
CA THR A 32 -4.43 6.23 2.89
C THR A 32 -5.56 6.09 1.88
N VAL A 33 -5.68 7.08 1.00
CA VAL A 33 -6.66 7.11 -0.09
C VAL A 33 -5.96 7.41 -1.41
N GLY A 34 -6.55 6.95 -2.51
CA GLY A 34 -6.16 7.34 -3.84
C GLY A 34 -6.76 8.70 -4.17
N VAL A 35 -5.99 9.54 -4.88
CA VAL A 35 -6.46 10.84 -5.35
C VAL A 35 -6.13 10.96 -6.83
N SER A 36 -7.14 11.18 -7.66
CA SER A 36 -7.00 11.30 -9.11
C SER A 36 -7.86 12.45 -9.65
N VAL A 37 -7.64 12.81 -10.92
CA VAL A 37 -8.48 13.77 -11.65
C VAL A 37 -9.21 13.00 -12.74
N ASP A 38 -10.53 13.00 -12.70
CA ASP A 38 -11.39 12.45 -13.75
C ASP A 38 -12.36 13.53 -14.23
N ASN A 39 -12.33 13.84 -15.53
CA ASN A 39 -13.25 14.81 -16.15
C ASN A 39 -13.35 16.15 -15.41
N GLY A 40 -12.21 16.68 -14.94
CA GLY A 40 -12.14 17.94 -14.19
C GLY A 40 -12.65 17.86 -12.75
N ARG A 41 -12.92 16.65 -12.24
CA ARG A 41 -13.31 16.38 -10.86
C ARG A 41 -12.16 15.74 -10.12
N LEU A 42 -11.96 16.16 -8.88
CA LEU A 42 -11.08 15.46 -7.95
C LEU A 42 -11.81 14.23 -7.43
N VAL A 43 -11.31 13.04 -7.76
CA VAL A 43 -11.86 11.77 -7.31
C VAL A 43 -10.99 11.24 -6.18
N VAL A 44 -11.63 10.85 -5.08
CA VAL A 44 -10.98 10.28 -3.91
C VAL A 44 -11.56 8.90 -3.68
N GLU A 45 -10.69 7.88 -3.68
CA GLU A 45 -11.10 6.48 -3.59
C GLU A 45 -10.43 5.80 -2.41
N PRO A 46 -11.16 4.95 -1.65
CA PRO A 46 -10.55 4.07 -0.67
C PRO A 46 -9.44 3.24 -1.32
N GLN A 47 -8.29 3.16 -0.67
CA GLN A 47 -7.19 2.26 -1.06
C GLN A 47 -7.03 1.19 0.02
N PRO A 48 -7.89 0.15 0.02
CA PRO A 48 -7.78 -0.92 0.99
C PRO A 48 -6.43 -1.61 0.81
N ARG A 49 -5.67 -1.71 1.90
CA ARG A 49 -4.40 -2.44 1.88
C ARG A 49 -4.72 -3.90 1.55
N PRO A 50 -4.13 -4.48 0.49
CA PRO A 50 -4.39 -5.87 0.15
C PRO A 50 -3.97 -6.76 1.31
N ARG A 51 -4.88 -7.65 1.71
CA ARG A 51 -4.58 -8.74 2.65
C ARG A 51 -4.33 -9.97 1.82
N TYR A 52 -3.10 -10.45 1.84
CA TYR A 52 -2.74 -11.69 1.17
C TYR A 52 -2.73 -12.85 2.16
N THR A 53 -3.20 -14.00 1.70
CA THR A 53 -2.93 -15.30 2.30
C THR A 53 -1.55 -15.78 1.84
N LEU A 54 -0.94 -16.70 2.59
CA LEU A 54 0.30 -17.34 2.16
C LEU A 54 0.13 -18.00 0.78
N ALA A 55 -1.01 -18.63 0.53
CA ALA A 55 -1.31 -19.27 -0.74
C ALA A 55 -1.29 -18.29 -1.93
N GLU A 56 -1.86 -17.08 -1.77
CA GLU A 56 -1.84 -16.05 -2.82
C GLU A 56 -0.43 -15.54 -3.10
N LEU A 57 0.39 -15.36 -2.06
CA LEU A 57 1.78 -14.93 -2.22
C LEU A 57 2.61 -16.00 -2.95
N LEU A 58 2.42 -17.27 -2.59
CA LEU A 58 3.09 -18.38 -3.25
C LEU A 58 2.65 -18.49 -4.72
N ALA A 59 1.35 -18.37 -5.01
CA ALA A 59 0.84 -18.44 -6.38
C ALA A 59 1.38 -17.31 -7.29
N GLY A 60 1.65 -16.12 -6.73
CA GLY A 60 2.20 -14.98 -7.48
C GLY A 60 3.74 -14.96 -7.58
N SER A 61 4.44 -15.91 -6.98
CA SER A 61 5.91 -15.96 -6.97
C SER A 61 6.44 -16.83 -8.11
N ASP A 62 7.50 -16.36 -8.79
CA ASP A 62 8.23 -17.17 -9.76
C ASP A 62 9.32 -18.00 -9.05
N PHE A 63 9.09 -19.31 -8.96
CA PHE A 63 10.04 -20.27 -8.40
C PHE A 63 10.92 -20.96 -9.46
N THR A 64 10.73 -20.62 -10.73
CA THR A 64 11.45 -21.22 -11.86
C THR A 64 12.68 -20.42 -12.26
N GLY A 65 12.78 -19.18 -11.78
CA GLY A 65 13.94 -18.33 -11.96
C GLY A 65 15.22 -19.00 -11.46
N ASN A 66 16.27 -18.97 -12.29
CA ASN A 66 17.58 -19.42 -11.85
C ASN A 66 18.16 -18.44 -10.83
N ARG A 67 18.79 -18.95 -9.77
CA ARG A 67 19.47 -18.11 -8.79
C ARG A 67 20.59 -17.32 -9.46
N SER A 68 20.72 -16.05 -9.09
CA SER A 68 21.90 -15.26 -9.44
C SER A 68 23.15 -15.86 -8.80
N ALA A 69 24.32 -15.55 -9.36
CA ALA A 69 25.60 -16.02 -8.82
C ALA A 69 25.81 -15.61 -7.34
N GLY A 70 25.31 -14.44 -6.95
CA GLY A 70 25.38 -13.96 -5.56
C GLY A 70 24.48 -14.75 -4.62
N GLU A 71 23.25 -15.05 -5.04
CA GLU A 71 22.33 -15.89 -4.25
C GLU A 71 22.86 -17.32 -4.10
N GLN A 72 23.42 -17.87 -5.18
CA GLN A 72 24.01 -19.21 -5.15
C GLN A 72 25.23 -19.25 -4.21
N ALA A 73 26.12 -18.25 -4.27
CA ALA A 73 27.26 -18.14 -3.35
C ALA A 73 26.83 -18.03 -1.88
N TRP A 74 25.68 -17.40 -1.59
CA TRP A 74 25.14 -17.32 -0.23
C TRP A 74 24.60 -18.68 0.25
N VAL A 75 23.89 -19.41 -0.61
CA VAL A 75 23.39 -20.78 -0.31
C VAL A 75 24.55 -21.75 -0.08
N ASP A 76 25.62 -21.64 -0.87
CA ASP A 76 26.79 -22.52 -0.78
C ASP A 76 27.76 -22.11 0.33
N SER A 77 27.47 -21.04 1.07
CA SER A 77 28.34 -20.57 2.15
C SER A 77 28.35 -21.54 3.33
N ALA A 78 29.53 -21.70 3.95
CA ALA A 78 29.68 -22.58 5.10
C ALA A 78 28.84 -22.07 6.29
N PRO A 79 28.23 -22.97 7.09
CA PRO A 79 27.58 -22.57 8.33
C PRO A 79 28.55 -21.82 9.25
N VAL A 80 28.16 -20.62 9.70
CA VAL A 80 28.95 -19.79 10.64
C VAL A 80 28.35 -19.73 12.04
N GLY A 81 27.22 -20.41 12.27
CA GLY A 81 26.53 -20.49 13.56
C GLY A 81 26.94 -21.71 14.40
N ARG A 82 26.46 -21.80 15.65
CA ARG A 82 26.64 -22.95 16.55
C ARG A 82 25.42 -23.88 16.55
N GLU A 83 24.73 -23.98 15.43
CA GLU A 83 23.52 -24.79 15.30
C GLU A 83 23.94 -26.27 15.25
N LEU A 84 23.25 -27.12 16.01
CA LEU A 84 23.39 -28.57 15.91
C LEU A 84 22.73 -29.02 14.60
N ILE A 85 23.51 -29.66 13.74
CA ILE A 85 23.05 -30.29 12.49
C ILE A 85 22.34 -31.60 12.81
#